data_AF-A0A7H4PM24-F1
#
_entry.id   AF-A0A7H4PM24-F1
#
_cell.length_a   1.000
_cell.length_b   1.000
_cell.length_c   1.000
_cell.angle_alpha   90.00
_cell.angle_beta   90.00
_cell.angle_gamma   90.00
#
_symmetry.space_group_name_H-M   'P 1'
#
loop_
_entity.id
_entity.type
_entity.pdbx_description
1 polymer ?
#
loop_
_entity_poly.entity_id
_entity_poly.type
_entity_poly.pdbx_seq_one_letter_code
_entity_poly.pdbx_strand_id
1 'polypeptide(L)'
;MWSRCLRTISSSPPRRRNSWIPPLPAELRDYARRKFVSLAEGFATYAGFQDAFQVAGFEPEIVTRVNDIFSMISLVQAGVGFALLPGRMKKVYENDVQLLKLAEPYQMRQLISIVYSHHRERDADLLALAAEGRMYARSLSR
;
A
#
# COMPACT_ATOMS: atom_id res chain seq x y z
N MET A 1 -8.21 -5.09 -0.01
CA MET A 1 -7.46 -5.57 1.18
C MET A 1 -6.06 -4.97 1.11
N TRP A 2 -5.71 -4.07 2.04
CA TRP A 2 -4.39 -3.42 2.01
C TRP A 2 -3.29 -4.43 2.28
N SER A 3 -2.13 -4.27 1.65
CA SER A 3 -1.01 -5.15 1.88
C SER A 3 0.27 -4.38 1.63
N ARG A 4 0.94 -4.05 2.73
CA ARG A 4 2.28 -4.51 3.09
C ARG A 4 3.21 -3.37 3.53
N CYS A 5 3.99 -3.66 4.56
CA CYS A 5 5.18 -2.89 4.97
C CYS A 5 6.35 -3.35 4.10
N LEU A 6 7.03 -2.42 3.44
CA LEU A 6 8.06 -2.69 2.44
C LEU A 6 9.48 -2.65 2.99
N ARG A 7 10.33 -3.63 2.65
CA ARG A 7 11.79 -3.62 2.93
C ARG A 7 12.61 -3.74 1.64
N THR A 8 13.77 -3.07 1.58
CA THR A 8 14.77 -3.20 0.51
C THR A 8 15.40 -4.58 0.40
N ILE A 9 15.59 -5.04 -0.84
CA ILE A 9 16.57 -6.08 -1.18
C ILE A 9 17.85 -5.36 -1.61
N SER A 10 18.90 -5.37 -0.77
CA SER A 10 20.21 -4.83 -1.15
C SER A 10 20.99 -5.88 -1.94
N SER A 11 21.51 -5.50 -3.11
CA SER A 11 22.30 -6.34 -4.03
C SER A 11 23.82 -6.32 -3.74
N SER A 12 24.26 -5.94 -2.54
CA SER A 12 25.67 -6.07 -2.11
C SER A 12 25.78 -7.00 -0.89
N PRO A 13 26.75 -7.94 -0.85
CA PRO A 13 26.79 -8.96 0.19
C PRO A 13 27.05 -8.30 1.55
N PRO A 14 26.11 -8.38 2.52
CA PRO A 14 26.34 -7.75 3.80
C PRO A 14 27.20 -8.69 4.66
N ARG A 15 28.37 -8.19 5.08
CA ARG A 15 29.08 -8.72 6.24
C ARG A 15 28.07 -8.79 7.41
N ARG A 16 27.83 -10.03 7.88
CA ARG A 16 27.02 -10.47 9.03
C ARG A 16 26.16 -9.37 9.69
N ARG A 17 24.85 -9.38 9.42
CA ARG A 17 23.88 -8.64 10.25
C ARG A 17 22.54 -9.39 10.26
N ASN A 18 22.23 -9.96 11.42
CA ASN A 18 21.00 -10.65 11.85
C ASN A 18 19.90 -10.78 10.79
N SER A 19 19.64 -12.01 10.35
CA SER A 19 18.44 -12.41 9.61
C SER A 19 17.21 -12.37 10.52
N TRP A 20 16.83 -11.19 11.00
CA TRP A 20 15.55 -11.00 11.66
C TRP A 20 14.46 -11.08 10.59
N ILE A 21 13.77 -12.22 10.56
CA ILE A 21 12.55 -12.40 9.80
C ILE A 21 11.42 -12.03 10.77
N PRO A 22 10.72 -10.90 10.57
CA PRO A 22 9.62 -10.56 11.46
C PRO A 22 8.51 -11.63 11.32
N PRO A 23 7.84 -11.99 12.42
CA PRO A 23 6.71 -12.90 12.36
C PRO A 23 5.63 -12.34 11.43
N LEU A 24 4.93 -13.23 10.72
CA LEU A 24 3.80 -12.89 9.88
C LEU A 24 2.49 -13.33 10.56
N PRO A 25 1.44 -12.49 10.55
CA PRO A 25 1.39 -11.16 9.93
C PRO A 25 2.21 -10.11 10.71
N ALA A 26 2.74 -9.11 10.01
CA ALA A 26 3.63 -8.10 10.58
C ALA A 26 2.87 -7.15 11.52
N GLU A 27 3.33 -7.05 12.76
CA GLU A 27 2.84 -6.08 13.73
C GLU A 27 3.42 -4.69 13.42
N LEU A 28 2.58 -3.71 13.10
CA LEU A 28 3.05 -2.38 12.72
C LEU A 28 3.83 -1.69 13.85
N ARG A 29 3.51 -2.03 15.11
CA ARG A 29 4.17 -1.54 16.33
C ARG A 29 5.64 -1.93 16.41
N ASP A 30 6.02 -3.06 15.80
CA ASP A 30 7.43 -3.50 15.74
C ASP A 30 8.30 -2.57 14.88
N TYR A 31 7.68 -1.69 14.10
CA TYR A 31 8.34 -0.74 13.21
C TYR A 31 8.38 0.69 13.78
N ALA A 32 8.04 0.89 15.05
CA ALA A 32 7.97 2.23 15.67
C ALA A 32 9.28 3.04 15.62
N ARG A 33 10.44 2.38 15.49
CA ARG A 33 11.76 3.01 15.35
C ARG A 33 12.26 3.09 13.90
N ARG A 34 11.39 2.85 12.92
CA ARG A 34 11.74 2.88 11.50
C ARG A 34 11.29 4.18 10.86
N LYS A 35 12.05 4.60 9.85
CA LYS A 35 11.73 5.72 8.96
C LYS A 35 10.75 5.27 7.89
N PHE A 36 9.81 6.14 7.54
CA PHE A 36 8.79 5.88 6.54
C PHE A 36 8.83 6.90 5.40
N VAL A 37 8.51 6.42 4.21
CA VAL A 37 8.14 7.24 3.05
C VAL A 37 6.64 7.09 2.87
N SER A 38 5.96 8.20 2.57
CA SER A 38 4.52 8.19 2.35
C SER A 38 4.14 8.96 1.10
N LEU A 39 2.92 8.76 0.63
CA LEU A 39 2.34 9.66 -0.37
C LEU A 39 2.03 11.01 0.27
N ALA A 40 1.88 12.04 -0.55
CA ALA A 40 1.41 13.34 -0.10
C ALA A 40 -0.04 13.27 0.42
N GLU A 41 -0.45 14.33 1.10
CA GLU A 41 -1.85 14.54 1.49
C GLU A 41 -2.79 14.57 0.27
N GLY A 42 -4.06 14.22 0.49
CA GLY A 42 -5.07 14.11 -0.56
C GLY A 42 -5.15 12.75 -1.26
N PHE A 43 -4.15 11.88 -1.09
CA PHE A 43 -4.23 10.50 -1.58
C PHE A 43 -4.99 9.60 -0.60
N ALA A 44 -5.91 8.78 -1.10
CA ALA A 44 -6.61 7.77 -0.29
C ALA A 44 -5.64 6.78 0.39
N THR A 45 -4.45 6.58 -0.19
CA THR A 45 -3.41 5.75 0.42
C THR A 45 -2.71 6.45 1.59
N TYR A 46 -2.60 7.79 1.58
CA TYR A 46 -2.11 8.56 2.72
C TYR A 46 -3.10 8.52 3.88
N ALA A 47 -4.40 8.65 3.62
CA ALA A 47 -5.42 8.54 4.66
C ALA A 47 -5.35 7.19 5.39
N GLY A 48 -5.35 6.07 4.66
CA GLY A 48 -5.21 4.77 5.31
C GLY A 48 -3.82 4.49 5.90
N PHE A 49 -2.77 5.20 5.46
CA PHE A 49 -1.49 5.19 6.17
C PHE A 49 -1.67 5.79 7.56
N GLN A 50 -2.25 6.99 7.66
CA GLN A 50 -2.50 7.65 8.95
C GLN A 50 -3.38 6.79 9.87
N ASP A 51 -4.50 6.27 9.36
CA ASP A 51 -5.41 5.40 10.12
C ASP A 51 -4.67 4.17 10.70
N ALA A 52 -3.80 3.54 9.91
CA ALA A 52 -3.05 2.37 10.37
C ALA A 52 -2.08 2.68 11.52
N PHE A 53 -1.38 3.82 11.46
CA PHE A 53 -0.47 4.26 12.53
C PHE A 53 -1.23 4.74 13.78
N GLN A 54 -2.39 5.37 13.59
CA GLN A 54 -3.29 5.72 14.69
C GLN A 54 -3.75 4.45 15.44
N VAL A 55 -4.15 3.40 14.72
CA VAL A 55 -4.50 2.09 15.31
C VAL A 55 -3.30 1.45 16.00
N ALA A 56 -2.09 1.59 15.44
CA ALA A 56 -0.86 1.08 16.05
C ALA A 56 -0.42 1.87 17.30
N GLY A 57 -0.95 3.08 17.49
CA GLY A 57 -0.72 3.92 18.66
C GLY A 57 0.65 4.61 18.67
N PHE A 58 1.20 4.95 17.49
CA PHE A 58 2.41 5.76 17.41
C PHE A 58 2.45 6.63 16.15
N GLU A 59 3.13 7.77 16.25
CA GLU A 59 3.40 8.67 15.13
C GLU A 59 4.64 8.20 14.35
N PRO A 60 4.55 7.92 13.04
CA PRO A 60 5.68 7.48 12.25
C PRO A 60 6.65 8.62 11.91
N GLU A 61 7.96 8.34 11.91
CA GLU A 61 8.96 9.27 11.38
C GLU A 61 8.90 9.25 9.83
N ILE A 62 8.22 10.23 9.23
CA ILE A 62 8.14 10.37 7.77
C ILE A 62 9.33 11.18 7.26
N VAL A 63 10.25 10.52 6.54
CA VAL A 63 11.47 11.17 6.02
C VAL A 63 11.24 11.93 4.71
N THR A 64 10.24 11.51 3.92
CA THR A 64 9.84 12.24 2.73
C THR A 64 8.44 11.86 2.29
N ARG A 65 7.77 12.78 1.60
CA ARG A 65 6.47 12.57 0.97
C ARG A 65 6.61 12.76 -0.54
N VAL A 66 5.93 11.92 -1.31
CA VAL A 66 5.96 11.95 -2.78
C VAL A 66 4.57 11.98 -3.39
N ASN A 67 4.46 12.46 -4.62
CA ASN A 67 3.18 12.71 -5.29
C ASN A 67 2.73 11.55 -6.19
N ASP A 68 3.47 10.45 -6.23
CA ASP A 68 3.09 9.26 -6.99
C ASP A 68 3.64 7.98 -6.34
N ILE A 69 2.91 6.89 -6.55
CA ILE A 69 3.20 5.60 -5.91
C ILE A 69 4.45 4.92 -6.46
N PHE A 70 4.85 5.23 -7.69
CA PHE A 70 6.03 4.64 -8.34
C PHE A 70 7.31 5.23 -7.73
N SER A 71 7.38 6.55 -7.61
CA SER A 71 8.45 7.26 -6.90
C SER A 71 8.58 6.79 -5.45
N MET A 72 7.46 6.54 -4.78
CA MET A 72 7.48 6.01 -3.41
C MET A 72 8.17 4.64 -3.36
N ILE A 73 7.85 3.74 -4.29
CA ILE A 73 8.46 2.42 -4.37
C ILE A 73 9.96 2.53 -4.69
N SER A 74 10.36 3.39 -5.63
CA SER A 74 11.77 3.62 -5.97
C SER A 74 12.59 4.09 -4.76
N LEU A 75 12.04 5.00 -3.94
CA LEU A 75 12.71 5.43 -2.70
C LEU A 75 12.83 4.29 -1.69
N VAL A 76 11.81 3.45 -1.60
CA VAL A 76 11.86 2.27 -0.74
C VAL A 76 12.92 1.29 -1.25
N GLN A 77 13.03 1.03 -2.56
CA GLN A 77 14.10 0.21 -3.14
C GLN A 77 15.49 0.77 -2.88
N ALA A 78 15.63 2.10 -2.88
CA ALA A 78 16.87 2.79 -2.56
C ALA A 78 17.22 2.78 -1.05
N GLY A 79 16.34 2.25 -0.18
CA GLY A 79 16.61 2.13 1.25
C GLY A 79 16.31 3.39 2.08
N VAL A 80 15.58 4.34 1.51
CA VAL A 80 15.22 5.59 2.18
C VAL A 80 14.30 5.36 3.38
N GLY A 81 13.40 4.38 3.30
CA GLY A 81 12.50 4.03 4.39
C GLY A 81 11.55 2.90 4.03
N PHE A 82 10.59 2.65 4.93
CA PHE A 82 9.47 1.72 4.73
C PHE A 82 8.26 2.48 4.18
N ALA A 83 7.32 1.78 3.55
CA ALA A 83 6.05 2.37 3.14
C ALA A 83 4.91 1.38 3.37
N LEU A 84 3.68 1.91 3.49
CA LEU A 84 2.46 1.11 3.43
C LEU A 84 1.85 1.18 2.04
N LEU A 85 1.57 0.02 1.45
CA LEU A 85 0.99 -0.07 0.10
C LEU A 85 -0.41 -0.73 0.09
N PRO A 86 -1.25 -0.36 -0.90
CA PRO A 86 -2.43 -1.14 -1.23
C PRO A 86 -2.05 -2.53 -1.75
N GLY A 87 -2.76 -3.57 -1.32
CA GLY A 87 -2.36 -4.95 -1.62
C GLY A 87 -2.45 -5.34 -3.08
N ARG A 88 -3.24 -4.60 -3.87
CA ARG A 88 -3.32 -4.73 -5.33
C ARG A 88 -1.96 -4.52 -6.02
N MET A 89 -1.04 -3.78 -5.40
CA MET A 89 0.29 -3.50 -5.95
C MET A 89 1.22 -4.73 -5.88
N LYS A 90 0.86 -5.79 -5.13
CA LYS A 90 1.72 -6.96 -4.94
C LYS A 90 2.17 -7.59 -6.26
N LYS A 91 1.22 -7.87 -7.17
CA LYS A 91 1.52 -8.53 -8.45
C LYS A 91 2.47 -7.74 -9.34
N VAL A 92 2.55 -6.42 -9.15
CA VAL A 92 3.38 -5.54 -9.97
C VAL A 92 4.82 -5.48 -9.47
N TYR A 93 5.06 -5.62 -8.16
CA TYR A 93 6.36 -5.33 -7.53
C TYR A 93 6.91 -6.45 -6.64
N GLU A 94 6.37 -7.66 -6.74
CA GLU A 94 6.82 -8.77 -5.89
C GLU A 94 8.28 -9.19 -6.11
N ASN A 95 8.84 -8.87 -7.27
CA ASN A 95 10.25 -9.12 -7.58
C ASN A 95 11.18 -7.97 -7.17
N ASP A 96 10.62 -6.80 -6.88
CA ASP A 96 11.34 -5.54 -6.73
C ASP A 96 11.57 -5.15 -5.26
N VAL A 97 10.68 -5.58 -4.39
CA VAL A 97 10.66 -5.21 -2.97
C VAL A 97 10.13 -6.34 -2.10
N GLN A 98 10.64 -6.45 -0.87
CA GLN A 98 10.08 -7.38 0.10
C GLN A 98 8.77 -6.83 0.66
N LEU A 99 7.73 -7.62 0.56
CA LEU A 99 6.35 -7.26 0.81
C LEU A 99 5.82 -8.01 2.05
N LEU A 100 5.65 -7.37 3.21
CA LEU A 100 5.19 -8.01 4.46
C LEU A 100 3.71 -7.74 4.77
N LYS A 101 2.84 -8.76 4.82
CA LYS A 101 1.41 -8.56 5.13
C LYS A 101 1.25 -8.06 6.56
N LEU A 102 0.57 -6.94 6.76
CA LEU A 102 0.28 -6.39 8.09
C LEU A 102 -0.75 -7.25 8.85
N ALA A 103 -0.70 -7.21 10.19
CA ALA A 103 -1.75 -7.76 11.05
C ALA A 103 -3.11 -7.11 10.73
N GLU A 104 -4.18 -7.86 11.02
CA GLU A 104 -5.55 -7.51 10.63
C GLU A 104 -6.00 -6.10 11.05
N PRO A 105 -5.68 -5.61 12.28
CA PRO A 105 -6.10 -4.26 12.71
C PRO A 105 -5.55 -3.12 11.85
N TYR A 106 -4.39 -3.33 11.22
CA TYR A 106 -3.73 -2.31 10.39
C TYR A 106 -4.08 -2.44 8.90
N GLN A 107 -4.90 -3.43 8.52
CA GLN A 107 -5.31 -3.62 7.14
C GLN A 107 -6.49 -2.72 6.80
N MET A 108 -6.17 -1.53 6.31
CA MET A 108 -7.19 -0.62 5.81
C MET A 108 -7.97 -1.24 4.64
N ARG A 109 -9.15 -0.67 4.34
CA ARG A 109 -9.97 -1.06 3.18
C ARG A 109 -10.29 0.18 2.38
N GLN A 110 -9.98 0.13 1.09
CA GLN A 110 -10.33 1.15 0.11
C GLN A 110 -11.48 0.63 -0.74
N LEU A 111 -12.57 1.38 -0.81
CA LEU A 111 -13.63 1.18 -1.79
C LEU A 111 -13.27 1.97 -3.05
N ILE A 112 -13.27 1.30 -4.20
CA ILE A 112 -13.05 1.93 -5.51
C ILE A 112 -14.38 1.89 -6.24
N SER A 113 -14.84 3.06 -6.68
CA SER A 113 -16.15 3.23 -7.33
C SER A 113 -16.00 3.97 -8.64
N ILE A 114 -16.83 3.60 -9.61
CA ILE A 114 -17.05 4.37 -10.84
C ILE A 114 -18.22 5.31 -10.55
N VAL A 115 -18.02 6.61 -10.78
CA VAL A 115 -19.04 7.64 -10.55
C VAL A 115 -19.22 8.42 -11.84
N TYR A 116 -20.47 8.59 -12.26
CA TYR A 116 -20.86 9.38 -13.43
C TYR A 116 -22.16 10.13 -13.16
N SER A 117 -22.40 11.21 -13.92
CA SER A 117 -23.63 12.01 -13.80
C SER A 117 -24.86 11.16 -14.09
N HIS A 118 -25.88 11.28 -13.25
CA HIS A 118 -27.15 10.57 -13.42
C HIS A 118 -27.80 10.83 -14.79
N HIS A 119 -27.68 12.06 -15.32
CA HIS A 119 -28.19 12.39 -16.66
C HIS A 119 -27.56 11.57 -17.79
N ARG A 120 -26.38 11.01 -17.57
CA ARG A 120 -25.67 10.17 -18.54
C ARG A 120 -25.83 8.68 -18.25
N GLU A 121 -26.71 8.27 -17.32
CA GLU A 121 -26.81 6.86 -16.94
C GLU A 121 -27.21 5.91 -18.08
N ARG A 122 -27.83 6.45 -19.15
CA ARG A 122 -28.24 5.70 -20.35
C ARG A 122 -27.24 5.78 -21.50
N ASP A 123 -26.14 6.50 -21.30
CA ASP A 123 -25.03 6.57 -22.25
C ASP A 123 -24.44 5.15 -22.44
N ALA A 124 -24.36 4.70 -23.68
CA ALA A 124 -23.99 3.32 -24.00
C ALA A 124 -22.57 2.98 -23.50
N ASP A 125 -21.63 3.92 -23.60
CA ASP A 125 -20.25 3.73 -23.17
C ASP A 125 -20.15 3.63 -21.65
N LEU A 126 -20.92 4.46 -20.93
CA LEU A 126 -20.97 4.39 -19.46
C LEU A 126 -21.66 3.12 -18.96
N LEU A 127 -22.70 2.64 -19.66
CA LEU A 127 -23.35 1.37 -19.35
C LEU A 127 -22.40 0.19 -19.55
N ALA A 128 -21.64 0.19 -20.65
CA ALA A 128 -20.62 -0.82 -20.92
C ALA A 128 -19.52 -0.80 -19.84
N LEU A 129 -18.98 0.39 -19.52
CA LEU A 129 -17.98 0.56 -18.46
C LEU A 129 -18.50 0.08 -17.09
N ALA A 130 -19.75 0.42 -16.74
CA ALA A 130 -20.35 -0.01 -15.49
C ALA A 130 -20.59 -1.53 -15.46
N ALA A 131 -20.95 -2.14 -16.59
CA ALA A 131 -21.10 -3.58 -16.71
C ALA A 131 -19.76 -4.30 -16.50
N GLU A 132 -18.71 -3.86 -17.18
CA GLU A 132 -17.35 -4.37 -17.00
C GLU A 132 -16.86 -4.17 -15.56
N GLY A 133 -17.08 -2.98 -14.98
CA GLY A 133 -16.75 -2.70 -13.59
C GLY A 133 -17.44 -3.65 -12.61
N ARG A 134 -18.72 -3.98 -12.82
CA ARG A 134 -19.45 -4.97 -12.02
C ARG A 134 -18.89 -6.38 -12.20
N MET A 135 -18.55 -6.78 -13.42
CA MET A 135 -17.93 -8.09 -13.67
C MET A 135 -16.56 -8.19 -12.98
N TYR A 136 -15.74 -7.15 -13.10
CA TYR A 136 -14.46 -7.06 -12.43
C TYR A 136 -14.62 -7.14 -10.89
N ALA A 137 -15.53 -6.36 -10.31
CA ALA A 137 -15.78 -6.39 -8.87
C ALA A 137 -16.21 -7.78 -8.37
N ARG A 138 -17.05 -8.50 -9.13
CA ARG A 138 -17.45 -9.88 -8.81
C ARG A 138 -16.27 -10.86 -8.88
N SER A 139 -15.33 -10.64 -9.79
CA SER A 139 -14.12 -11.47 -9.89
C SER A 139 -13.20 -11.37 -8.68
N LEU A 140 -13.23 -10.25 -7.95
CA LEU A 140 -12.42 -10.01 -6.75
C LEU A 140 -13.02 -10.64 -5.48
N SER A 141 -14.31 -10.99 -5.50
CA SER A 141 -15.04 -11.61 -4.38
C SER A 141 -15.12 -13.14 -4.49
N ARG A 142 -14.59 -13.74 -5.56
CA ARG A 142 -14.38 -15.19 -5.69
C ARG A 142 -13.04 -15.58 -5.10
#